data_AF-A0A6V8PHP4-F1
#
_entry.id   AF-A0A6V8PHP4-F1
#
_cell.length_a   1.000
_cell.length_b   1.000
_cell.length_c   1.000
_cell.angle_alpha   90.00
_cell.angle_beta   90.00
_cell.angle_gamma   90.00
#
_symmetry.space_group_name_H-M   'P 1'
#
loop_
_entity.id
_entity.type
_entity.pdbx_description
1 polymer ?
#
loop_
_entity_poly.entity_id
_entity_poly.type
_entity_poly.pdbx_seq_one_letter_code
_entity_poly.pdbx_strand_id
1 'polypeptide(L)' 'RLRIKKIILGAGIFSFAYGLFMELAQAILPYKEFSSEDLFANTAGVGLMLLYLVARDHVKSS' A
#
# COMPACT_ATOMS: atom_id res chain seq x y z
N ARG A 1 -9.65 -20.35 -5.02
CA ARG A 1 -8.44 -20.00 -4.23
C ARG A 1 -7.44 -19.12 -4.99
N LEU A 2 -6.96 -19.49 -6.18
CA LEU A 2 -5.99 -18.69 -6.96
C LEU A 2 -6.48 -17.29 -7.36
N ARG A 3 -7.78 -17.12 -7.65
CA ARG A 3 -8.39 -15.81 -7.96
C ARG A 3 -8.32 -14.81 -6.81
N ILE A 4 -8.64 -15.25 -5.58
CA ILE A 4 -8.64 -14.37 -4.38
C ILE A 4 -7.23 -13.87 -4.07
N LYS A 5 -6.21 -14.75 -4.18
CA LYS A 5 -4.81 -14.35 -3.99
C LYS A 5 -4.38 -13.26 -4.99
N LYS A 6 -4.79 -13.36 -6.26
CA LYS A 6 -4.50 -12.34 -7.28
C LYS A 6 -5.20 -11.01 -6.99
N ILE A 7 -6.44 -11.05 -6.49
CA ILE A 7 -7.19 -9.85 -6.11
C ILE A 7 -6.52 -9.14 -4.93
N ILE A 8 -6.15 -9.87 -3.88
CA ILE A 8 -5.47 -9.31 -2.71
C ILE A 8 -4.12 -8.70 -3.10
N LEU A 9 -3.34 -9.42 -3.94
CA LEU A 9 -2.07 -8.92 -4.44
C LEU A 9 -2.26 -7.64 -5.27
N GLY A 10 -3.25 -7.62 -6.16
CA GLY A 10 -3.59 -6.45 -6.97
C GLY A 10 -4.01 -5.25 -6.11
N ALA A 11 -4.84 -5.47 -5.09
CA ALA A 11 -5.26 -4.43 -4.16
C ALA A 11 -4.09 -3.88 -3.33
N GLY A 12 -3.15 -4.75 -2.93
CA GLY A 12 -1.92 -4.34 -2.24
C GLY A 12 -1.02 -3.48 -3.11
N ILE A 13 -0.76 -3.91 -4.35
CA ILE A 13 0.06 -3.13 -5.31
C ILE A 13 -0.61 -1.79 -5.63
N PHE A 14 -1.91 -1.79 -5.86
CA PHE A 14 -2.67 -0.57 -6.15
C PHE A 14 -2.61 0.43 -4.99
N SER A 15 -2.82 -0.03 -3.75
CA SER A 15 -2.77 0.82 -2.56
C SER A 15 -1.37 1.41 -2.35
N PHE A 16 -0.31 0.61 -2.59
CA PHE A 16 1.06 1.08 -2.50
C PHE A 16 1.40 2.13 -3.57
N ALA A 17 1.01 1.89 -4.82
CA ALA A 17 1.21 2.83 -5.91
C ALA A 17 0.45 4.15 -5.70
N TYR A 18 -0.78 4.06 -5.17
CA TYR A 18 -1.58 5.23 -4.80
C TYR A 18 -0.93 6.05 -3.68
N GLY A 19 -0.44 5.39 -2.62
CA GLY A 19 0.28 6.05 -1.53
C GLY A 19 1.52 6.81 -2.02
N LEU A 20 2.37 6.15 -2.81
CA LEU A 20 3.55 6.79 -3.42
C LEU A 20 3.19 7.99 -4.32
N PHE A 21 2.12 7.86 -5.12
CA PHE A 21 1.66 8.96 -5.96
C PHE A 21 1.20 10.16 -5.14
N MET A 22 0.53 9.94 -4.02
CA MET A 22 0.05 11.01 -3.15
C MET A 22 1.20 11.70 -2.40
N GLU A 23 2.21 10.96 -1.95
CA GLU A 23 3.43 11.53 -1.39
C GLU A 23 4.19 12.38 -2.41
N LEU A 24 4.34 11.89 -3.65
CA LEU A 24 4.95 12.63 -4.75
C LEU A 24 4.14 13.89 -5.10
N ALA A 25 2.81 13.78 -5.14
CA ALA A 25 1.94 14.91 -5.40
C ALA A 25 2.07 15.99 -4.31
N GLN A 26 2.20 15.60 -3.03
CA GLN A 26 2.44 16.54 -1.93
C GLN A 26 3.83 17.17 -1.99
N ALA A 27 4.86 16.42 -2.39
CA ALA A 27 6.21 16.97 -2.57
C ALA A 27 6.28 18.04 -3.67
N ILE A 28 5.43 17.92 -4.70
CA ILE A 28 5.37 18.85 -5.84
C ILE A 28 4.38 20.00 -5.58
N LEU A 29 3.30 19.75 -4.83
CA LEU A 29 2.22 20.71 -4.57
C LEU A 29 2.10 21.02 -3.06
N PRO A 30 2.86 21.99 -2.54
CA PRO A 30 2.94 22.28 -1.11
C PRO A 30 1.65 22.84 -0.48
N TYR A 31 0.66 23.21 -1.29
CA TYR A 31 -0.65 23.72 -0.83
C TYR A 31 -1.68 22.61 -0.59
N LYS A 32 -1.34 21.35 -0.87
CA LYS A 32 -2.26 20.23 -0.66
C LYS A 32 -2.22 19.83 0.80
N GLU A 33 -3.24 20.24 1.56
CA GLU A 33 -3.37 19.87 2.97
C GLU A 33 -3.49 18.36 3.15
N PHE A 34 -2.88 17.86 4.22
CA PHE A 34 -2.84 16.44 4.55
C PHE A 34 -4.21 16.02 5.10
N SER A 35 -5.01 15.33 4.29
CA SER A 35 -6.34 14.88 4.72
C SER A 35 -6.26 13.59 5.54
N SER A 36 -7.30 13.32 6.33
CA SER A 36 -7.45 12.05 7.04
C SER A 36 -7.56 10.85 6.08
N GLU A 37 -8.03 11.08 4.85
CA GLU A 37 -8.09 10.06 3.79
C GLU A 37 -6.69 9.69 3.28
N ASP A 38 -5.81 10.69 3.13
CA ASP A 38 -4.39 10.47 2.76
C ASP A 38 -3.66 9.67 3.84
N LEU A 39 -3.88 10.02 5.11
CA LEU A 39 -3.31 9.30 6.25
C LEU A 39 -3.75 7.83 6.26
N PHE A 40 -5.05 7.59 6.04
CA PHE A 40 -5.61 6.24 6.01
C PHE A 40 -5.08 5.42 4.84
N ALA A 41 -5.07 6.00 3.63
CA ALA A 41 -4.56 5.32 2.43
C ALA A 41 -3.08 4.97 2.56
N ASN A 42 -2.27 5.88 3.10
CA ASN A 42 -0.84 5.65 3.27
C ASN A 42 -0.58 4.60 4.36
N THR A 43 -1.29 4.68 5.49
CA THR A 43 -1.21 3.68 6.57
C THR A 43 -1.66 2.29 6.12
N ALA A 44 -2.74 2.22 5.34
CA ALA A 44 -3.23 0.96 4.78
C ALA A 44 -2.24 0.35 3.78
N GLY A 45 -1.62 1.19 2.92
CA GLY A 45 -0.58 0.78 1.98
C GLY A 45 0.66 0.22 2.68
N VAL A 46 1.19 0.92 3.69
CA VAL A 46 2.34 0.48 4.49
C VAL A 46 2.01 -0.80 5.26
N GLY A 47 0.84 -0.88 5.90
CA GLY A 47 0.39 -2.07 6.63
C GLY A 47 0.26 -3.31 5.74
N LEU A 48 -0.32 -3.16 4.54
CA LEU A 48 -0.43 -4.24 3.55
C LEU A 48 0.94 -4.70 3.03
N MET A 49 1.88 -3.76 2.83
CA MET A 49 3.24 -4.08 2.40
C MET A 49 3.99 -4.86 3.47
N LEU A 50 3.89 -4.48 4.74
CA LEU A 50 4.51 -5.21 5.85
C LEU A 50 3.92 -6.61 6.00
N LEU A 51 2.60 -6.74 5.92
CA LEU A 51 1.92 -8.05 5.92
C LEU A 51 2.39 -8.93 4.76
N TYR A 52 2.56 -8.36 3.56
CA TYR A 52 3.09 -9.09 2.42
C TYR A 52 4.52 -9.57 2.65
N LEU A 53 5.40 -8.71 3.18
CA LEU A 53 6.78 -9.09 3.48
C LEU A 53 6.86 -10.21 4.52
N VAL A 54 6.09 -10.11 5.61
CA VAL A 54 6.00 -11.14 6.64
C VAL A 54 5.46 -12.45 6.08
N ALA A 55 4.36 -12.40 5.30
CA ALA A 55 3.79 -13.58 4.67
C ALA A 55 4.74 -14.23 3.66
N ARG A 56 5.50 -13.43 2.89
CA ARG A 56 6.53 -13.91 1.95
C ARG A 56 7.64 -14.64 2.70
N ASP A 57 8.11 -14.09 3.80
CA ASP A 57 9.20 -14.67 4.58
C ASP A 57 8.78 -16.00 5.21
N HIS A 58 7.54 -16.06 5.73
CA HIS A 58 6.97 -17.29 6.27
C HIS A 58 6.82 -18.39 5.22
N VAL A 59 6.48 -18.04 3.97
CA VAL A 59 6.40 -19.00 2.85
C VAL A 59 7.77 -19.49 2.41
N LYS A 60 8.84 -18.70 2.54
CA LYS A 60 10.21 -19.13 2.20
C LYS A 60 10.88 -19.98 3.28
N SER A 61 10.43 -19.85 4.52
CA SER A 61 10.97 -20.56 5.68
C SER A 61 10.35 -21.95 5.90
N SER A 62 9.31 -22.33 5.15
CA SER A 62 8.73 -23.67 5.09
C SER A 62 9.13 -24.39 3.81
#